data_AF-A0AAU2PQB7-F1
#
_entry.id   AF-A0AAU2PQB7-F1
#
_cell.length_a   1.000
_cell.length_b   1.000
_cell.length_c   1.000
_cell.angle_alpha   90.00
_cell.angle_beta   90.00
_cell.angle_gamma   90.00
#
_symmetry.space_group_name_H-M   'P 1'
#
loop_
_entity.id
_entity.type
_entity.pdbx_description
1 polymer ?
#
loop_
_entity_poly.entity_id
_entity_poly.type
_entity_poly.pdbx_seq_one_letter_code
_entity_poly.pdbx_strand_id
1 'polypeptide(L)'
;MLTDELLTLAAAAGAAVATAAGTDAWEGLRARLAGWFGRGDARLEESVLGELDSSADRLLEAGTPTGTELEHCGATWRDRVAAALEQLDGPDREDAARELSGLVAGETAPAPAPGGDQNVRGDIRVHAEQGSLAAGLINGNVTFSPPPLPVRPEG
;
A
#
# COMPACT_ATOMS: atom_id res chain seq x y z
N MET A 1 22.38 7.94 5.52
CA MET A 1 22.17 8.00 4.06
C MET A 1 21.58 6.68 3.63
N LEU A 2 20.31 6.71 3.20
CA LEU A 2 19.63 5.56 2.61
C LEU A 2 20.07 5.37 1.15
N THR A 3 19.98 4.12 0.68
CA THR A 3 20.13 3.81 -0.75
C THR A 3 18.87 4.17 -1.52
N ASP A 4 19.00 4.36 -2.82
CA ASP A 4 17.87 4.62 -3.73
C ASP A 4 16.81 3.51 -3.68
N GLU A 5 17.25 2.26 -3.49
CA GLU A 5 16.38 1.10 -3.31
C GLU A 5 15.51 1.22 -2.04
N LEU A 6 16.10 1.65 -0.91
CA LEU A 6 15.37 1.84 0.34
C LEU A 6 14.41 3.03 0.27
N LEU A 7 14.77 4.09 -0.45
CA LEU A 7 13.87 5.21 -0.72
C LEU A 7 12.69 4.80 -1.60
N THR A 8 12.93 3.94 -2.60
CA THR A 8 11.88 3.37 -3.45
C THR A 8 10.93 2.49 -2.64
N LEU A 9 11.47 1.66 -1.75
CA LEU A 9 10.66 0.83 -0.85
C LEU A 9 9.83 1.69 0.12
N ALA A 10 10.41 2.75 0.68
CA ALA A 10 9.69 3.69 1.52
C ALA A 10 8.55 4.38 0.75
N ALA A 11 8.77 4.74 -0.52
CA ALA A 11 7.74 5.33 -1.37
C ALA A 11 6.60 4.33 -1.63
N ALA A 12 6.93 3.07 -1.88
CA ALA A 12 5.93 2.01 -2.08
C ALA A 12 5.10 1.75 -0.80
N ALA A 13 5.73 1.78 0.38
CA ALA A 13 5.02 1.67 1.66
C ALA A 13 4.08 2.86 1.90
N GLY A 14 4.53 4.08 1.61
CA GLY A 14 3.69 5.28 1.70
C GLY A 14 2.48 5.22 0.76
N ALA A 15 2.68 4.80 -0.49
CA ALA A 15 1.59 4.57 -1.43
C ALA A 15 0.60 3.52 -0.92
N ALA A 16 1.08 2.40 -0.39
CA ALA A 16 0.22 1.35 0.17
C ALA A 16 -0.69 1.88 1.29
N VAL A 17 -0.15 2.71 2.19
CA VAL A 17 -0.94 3.36 3.26
C VAL A 17 -2.02 4.27 2.66
N ALA A 18 -1.66 5.13 1.71
CA ALA A 18 -2.61 6.05 1.10
C ALA A 18 -3.75 5.32 0.35
N THR A 19 -3.44 4.24 -0.36
CA THR A 19 -4.43 3.50 -1.16
C THR A 19 -5.26 2.52 -0.35
N ALA A 20 -4.71 1.96 0.73
CA ALA A 20 -5.44 1.04 1.59
C ALA A 20 -6.32 1.76 2.61
N ALA A 21 -6.01 3.02 2.94
CA ALA A 21 -6.80 3.82 3.88
C ALA A 21 -8.29 3.85 3.49
N GLY A 22 -9.15 3.41 4.41
CA GLY A 22 -10.60 3.35 4.18
C GLY A 22 -11.08 2.18 3.32
N THR A 23 -10.21 1.23 2.99
CA THR A 23 -10.57 -0.04 2.33
C THR A 23 -10.58 -1.19 3.32
N ASP A 24 -11.14 -2.34 2.94
CA ASP A 24 -11.11 -3.56 3.75
C ASP A 24 -9.67 -4.07 4.02
N ALA A 25 -8.70 -3.70 3.18
CA ALA A 25 -7.29 -4.07 3.35
C ALA A 25 -6.59 -3.24 4.45
N TRP A 26 -7.19 -2.11 4.88
CA TRP A 26 -6.60 -1.20 5.86
C TRP A 26 -6.24 -1.88 7.18
N GLU A 27 -7.17 -2.69 7.71
CA GLU A 27 -7.01 -3.37 9.00
C GLU A 27 -5.79 -4.30 9.01
N GLY A 28 -5.55 -5.02 7.92
CA GLY A 28 -4.40 -5.92 7.79
C GLY A 28 -3.08 -5.15 7.65
N LEU A 29 -3.08 -4.11 6.81
CA LEU A 29 -1.89 -3.30 6.57
C LEU A 29 -1.46 -2.53 7.82
N ARG A 30 -2.40 -1.84 8.49
CA ARG A 30 -2.10 -0.97 9.64
C ARG A 30 -1.48 -1.75 10.80
N ALA A 31 -1.98 -2.95 11.09
CA ALA A 31 -1.47 -3.81 12.15
C ALA A 31 -0.03 -4.28 11.85
N ARG A 32 0.23 -4.71 10.61
CA ARG A 32 1.55 -5.18 10.18
C ARG A 32 2.57 -4.04 10.15
N LEU A 33 2.17 -2.88 9.64
CA LEU A 33 3.05 -1.71 9.55
C LEU A 33 3.38 -1.16 10.93
N ALA A 34 2.40 -1.11 11.85
CA ALA A 34 2.65 -0.74 13.23
C ALA A 34 3.62 -1.69 13.93
N GLY A 35 3.44 -3.01 13.77
CA GLY A 35 4.39 -4.01 14.28
C GLY A 35 5.80 -3.82 13.73
N TRP A 36 5.92 -3.51 12.44
CA TRP A 36 7.21 -3.21 11.80
C TRP A 36 7.89 -1.97 12.40
N PHE A 37 7.14 -0.90 12.68
CA PHE A 37 7.68 0.30 13.32
C PHE A 37 8.04 0.04 14.79
N GLY A 38 7.20 -0.68 15.52
CA GLY A 38 7.39 -0.92 16.95
C GLY A 38 8.46 -1.97 17.27
N ARG A 39 8.77 -2.88 16.35
CA ARG A 39 9.74 -3.97 16.55
C ARG A 39 9.52 -4.74 17.86
N GLY A 40 8.26 -4.96 18.24
CA GLY A 40 7.88 -5.63 19.48
C GLY A 40 7.73 -4.70 20.71
N ASP A 41 7.95 -3.40 20.58
CA ASP A 41 7.57 -2.42 21.60
C ASP A 41 6.09 -2.00 21.43
N ALA A 42 5.23 -2.58 22.26
CA ALA A 42 3.79 -2.35 22.23
C ALA A 42 3.39 -0.87 22.37
N ARG A 43 4.19 -0.01 23.02
CA ARG A 43 3.87 1.43 23.12
C ARG A 43 4.14 2.15 21.80
N LEU A 44 5.22 1.79 21.12
CA LEU A 44 5.52 2.34 19.80
C LEU A 44 4.53 1.84 18.76
N GLU A 45 4.14 0.56 18.83
CA GLU A 45 3.10 -0.01 17.96
C GLU A 45 1.78 0.76 18.11
N GLU A 46 1.29 0.93 19.34
CA GLU A 46 0.04 1.67 19.60
C GLU A 46 0.12 3.13 19.15
N SER A 47 1.26 3.79 19.39
CA SER A 47 1.47 5.16 18.93
C SER A 47 1.40 5.28 17.41
N VAL A 48 1.97 4.32 16.69
CA VAL A 48 1.97 4.32 15.23
C VAL A 48 0.59 3.96 14.68
N LEU A 49 -0.13 3.02 15.32
CA LEU A 49 -1.51 2.72 14.97
C LEU A 49 -2.41 3.96 15.06
N GLY A 50 -2.32 4.71 16.16
CA GLY A 50 -3.11 5.94 16.32
C GLY A 50 -2.81 7.00 15.24
N GLU A 51 -1.55 7.11 14.82
CA GLU A 51 -1.18 8.02 13.72
C GLU A 51 -1.64 7.53 12.34
N LEU A 52 -1.58 6.22 12.09
CA LEU A 52 -2.12 5.59 10.88
C LEU A 52 -3.62 5.84 10.80
N ASP A 53 -4.35 5.55 11.86
CA ASP A 53 -5.80 5.71 11.93
C ASP A 53 -6.20 7.19 11.80
N SER A 54 -5.50 8.11 12.47
CA SER A 54 -5.73 9.55 12.29
C SER A 54 -5.48 10.01 10.85
N SER A 55 -4.49 9.44 10.17
CA SER A 55 -4.22 9.74 8.76
C SER A 55 -5.33 9.22 7.85
N ALA A 56 -5.86 8.04 8.13
CA ALA A 56 -6.99 7.46 7.39
C ALA A 56 -8.29 8.24 7.63
N ASP A 57 -8.60 8.60 8.89
CA ASP A 57 -9.76 9.42 9.22
C ASP A 57 -9.73 10.75 8.46
N ARG A 58 -8.59 11.44 8.45
CA ARG A 58 -8.43 12.70 7.70
C ARG A 58 -8.69 12.57 6.21
N LEU A 59 -8.36 11.42 5.61
CA LEU A 59 -8.66 11.14 4.20
C LEU A 59 -10.16 10.93 3.97
N LEU A 60 -10.85 10.33 4.94
CA LEU A 60 -12.26 9.96 4.85
C LEU A 60 -13.22 11.08 5.28
N GLU A 61 -12.77 12.02 6.11
CA GLU A 61 -13.58 13.17 6.57
C GLU A 61 -14.15 14.00 5.40
N ALA A 62 -13.43 14.07 4.28
CA ALA A 62 -13.85 14.79 3.08
C ALA A 62 -14.69 13.95 2.10
N GLY A 63 -14.94 12.67 2.41
CA GLY A 63 -15.60 11.71 1.52
C GLY A 63 -14.59 10.93 0.67
N THR A 64 -14.69 11.03 -0.66
CA THR A 64 -13.72 10.38 -1.57
C THR A 64 -12.42 11.19 -1.59
N PRO A 65 -11.27 10.60 -1.20
CA PRO A 65 -10.01 11.31 -1.19
C PRO A 65 -9.62 11.78 -2.59
N THR A 66 -9.14 13.02 -2.69
CA THR A 66 -8.55 13.54 -3.93
C THR A 66 -7.16 12.95 -4.16
N GLY A 67 -6.69 12.95 -5.42
CA GLY A 67 -5.33 12.50 -5.75
C GLY A 67 -4.25 13.26 -4.98
N THR A 68 -4.47 14.55 -4.69
CA THR A 68 -3.53 15.37 -3.90
C THR A 68 -3.49 14.95 -2.43
N GLU A 69 -4.62 14.57 -1.85
CA GLU A 69 -4.68 14.10 -0.46
C GLU A 69 -4.01 12.72 -0.33
N LEU A 70 -4.24 11.83 -1.30
CA LEU A 70 -3.55 10.54 -1.39
C LEU A 70 -2.03 10.71 -1.54
N GLU A 71 -1.59 11.60 -2.43
CA GLU A 71 -0.18 11.91 -2.62
C GLU A 71 0.45 12.49 -1.33
N HIS A 72 -0.24 13.41 -0.66
CA HIS A 72 0.25 14.01 0.58
C HIS A 72 0.35 12.98 1.72
N CYS A 73 -0.66 12.12 1.87
CA CYS A 73 -0.62 11.02 2.82
C CYS A 73 0.55 10.08 2.51
N GLY A 74 0.69 9.66 1.25
CA GLY A 74 1.77 8.78 0.82
C GLY A 74 3.16 9.37 1.02
N ALA A 75 3.35 10.66 0.73
CA ALA A 75 4.61 11.36 0.97
C ALA A 75 4.96 11.43 2.46
N THR A 76 3.97 11.71 3.32
CA THR A 76 4.16 11.76 4.78
C THR A 76 4.63 10.40 5.31
N TRP A 77 3.98 9.32 4.90
CA TRP A 77 4.33 7.97 5.33
C TRP A 77 5.64 7.48 4.72
N ARG A 78 5.94 7.82 3.47
CA ARG A 78 7.27 7.59 2.85
C ARG A 78 8.37 8.18 3.71
N ASP A 79 8.26 9.47 4.06
CA ASP A 79 9.31 10.17 4.79
C ASP A 79 9.49 9.58 6.19
N ARG A 80 8.40 9.14 6.83
CA ARG A 80 8.45 8.46 8.13
C ARG A 80 9.12 7.08 8.05
N VAL A 81 8.80 6.29 7.05
CA VAL A 81 9.44 4.98 6.81
C VAL A 81 10.93 5.15 6.51
N ALA A 82 11.29 6.12 5.67
CA ALA A 82 12.67 6.47 5.40
C ALA A 82 13.40 6.88 6.69
N ALA A 83 12.82 7.76 7.50
CA ALA A 83 13.41 8.16 8.78
C ALA A 83 13.63 6.98 9.73
N ALA A 84 12.69 6.03 9.78
CA ALA A 84 12.82 4.82 10.59
C ALA A 84 13.93 3.89 10.09
N LEU A 85 14.04 3.68 8.78
CA LEU A 85 15.14 2.91 8.18
C LEU A 85 16.49 3.58 8.42
N GLU A 86 16.55 4.91 8.33
CA GLU A 86 17.79 5.65 8.49
C GLU A 86 18.36 5.54 9.91
N GLN A 87 17.50 5.51 10.93
CA GLN A 87 17.88 5.38 12.34
C GLN A 87 18.44 4.00 12.72
N LEU A 88 18.27 2.99 11.88
CA LEU A 88 18.76 1.63 12.12
C LEU A 88 20.20 1.45 11.66
N ASP A 89 20.89 0.57 12.37
CA ASP A 89 22.20 0.07 11.96
C ASP A 89 22.08 -0.86 10.75
N GLY A 90 23.18 -1.07 10.01
CA GLY A 90 23.21 -1.84 8.76
C GLY A 90 22.42 -3.17 8.77
N PRO A 91 22.70 -4.11 9.68
CA PRO A 91 21.98 -5.39 9.73
C PRO A 91 20.49 -5.21 10.03
N ASP A 92 20.15 -4.45 11.08
CA ASP A 92 18.75 -4.21 11.46
C ASP A 92 17.96 -3.48 10.37
N ARG A 93 18.63 -2.60 9.61
CA ARG A 93 18.05 -1.91 8.45
C ARG A 93 17.75 -2.88 7.32
N GLU A 94 18.64 -3.82 7.02
CA GLU A 94 18.43 -4.82 5.98
C GLU A 94 17.29 -5.77 6.34
N ASP A 95 17.23 -6.23 7.58
CA ASP A 95 16.13 -7.06 8.09
C ASP A 95 14.80 -6.30 8.04
N ALA A 96 14.78 -5.06 8.51
CA ALA A 96 13.60 -4.19 8.42
C ALA A 96 13.17 -3.94 6.97
N ALA A 97 14.12 -3.72 6.05
CA ALA A 97 13.80 -3.54 4.63
C ALA A 97 13.20 -4.81 4.02
N ARG A 98 13.69 -5.99 4.39
CA ARG A 98 13.15 -7.27 3.92
C ARG A 98 11.72 -7.50 4.42
N GLU A 99 11.47 -7.22 5.69
CA GLU A 99 10.13 -7.30 6.27
C GLU A 99 9.17 -6.34 5.57
N LEU A 100 9.56 -5.07 5.41
CA LEU A 100 8.76 -4.04 4.75
C LEU A 100 8.46 -4.39 3.29
N SER A 101 9.45 -4.93 2.57
CA SER A 101 9.26 -5.44 1.20
C SER A 101 8.21 -6.56 1.15
N GLY A 102 8.25 -7.49 2.11
CA GLY A 102 7.24 -8.53 2.25
C GLY A 102 5.83 -7.98 2.54
N LEU A 103 5.72 -6.91 3.32
CA LEU A 103 4.44 -6.25 3.60
C LEU A 103 3.86 -5.62 2.32
N VAL A 104 4.66 -4.83 1.61
CA VAL A 104 4.22 -4.14 0.38
C VAL A 104 3.91 -5.12 -0.76
N ALA A 105 4.68 -6.21 -0.88
CA ALA A 105 4.42 -7.28 -1.85
C ALA A 105 3.17 -8.10 -1.47
N GLY A 106 2.90 -8.26 -0.18
CA GLY A 106 1.72 -8.97 0.32
C GLY A 106 0.41 -8.25 0.02
N GLU A 107 0.40 -6.91 -0.01
CA GLU A 107 -0.77 -6.10 -0.39
C GLU A 107 -1.03 -6.06 -1.90
N THR A 108 0.00 -6.35 -2.72
CA THR A 108 -0.15 -6.48 -4.18
C THR A 108 -0.55 -7.90 -4.62
N ALA A 109 -0.46 -8.88 -3.71
CA ALA A 109 -0.97 -10.23 -3.92
C ALA A 109 -2.40 -10.34 -3.34
N PRO A 110 -3.40 -10.83 -4.11
CA PRO A 110 -4.69 -11.17 -3.50
C PRO A 110 -4.43 -12.22 -2.41
N ALA A 111 -4.86 -11.94 -1.18
CA ALA A 111 -4.63 -12.80 -0.03
C ALA A 111 -5.15 -14.23 -0.33
N PRO A 112 -4.32 -15.28 -0.22
CA PRO A 112 -4.83 -16.64 -0.20
C PRO A 112 -5.60 -16.83 1.12
N ALA A 113 -6.85 -17.30 1.01
CA ALA A 113 -7.64 -17.70 2.16
C ALA A 113 -6.86 -18.70 3.04
N PRO A 114 -6.98 -18.64 4.38
CA PRO A 114 -6.25 -19.55 5.26
C PRO A 114 -6.87 -20.94 5.16
N GLY A 115 -6.30 -21.77 4.28
CA GLY A 115 -6.70 -23.16 4.15
C GLY A 115 -6.24 -23.79 2.85
N GLY A 116 -5.11 -24.47 2.89
CA GLY A 116 -4.75 -25.46 1.88
C GLY A 116 -3.53 -25.09 1.04
N ASP A 117 -2.42 -25.72 1.40
CA ASP A 117 -1.35 -26.19 0.52
C ASP A 117 -1.71 -26.21 -0.98
N GLN A 118 -1.20 -25.26 -1.79
CA GLN A 118 -1.00 -25.53 -3.21
C GLN A 118 -0.10 -24.52 -3.94
N ASN A 119 0.92 -25.09 -4.60
CA ASN A 119 1.65 -24.49 -5.71
C ASN A 119 0.69 -24.12 -6.85
N VAL A 120 0.65 -22.86 -7.32
CA VAL A 120 -0.03 -22.55 -8.59
C VAL A 120 0.75 -21.52 -9.43
N ARG A 121 1.28 -22.05 -10.53
CA ARG A 121 1.53 -21.40 -11.81
C ARG A 121 0.16 -21.11 -12.45
N GLY A 122 -0.25 -19.85 -12.59
CA GLY A 122 -1.53 -19.55 -13.25
C GLY A 122 -1.81 -18.06 -13.41
N ASP A 123 -2.12 -17.67 -14.64
CA ASP A 123 -2.57 -16.37 -15.13
C ASP A 123 -3.56 -15.67 -14.17
N ILE A 124 -3.22 -14.49 -13.67
CA ILE A 124 -4.10 -13.65 -12.85
C ILE A 124 -4.80 -12.65 -13.78
N ARG A 125 -6.10 -12.86 -13.99
CA ARG A 125 -6.97 -11.91 -14.70
C ARG A 125 -7.60 -10.98 -13.65
N VAL A 126 -7.06 -9.76 -13.56
CA VAL A 126 -7.59 -8.71 -12.68
C VAL A 126 -8.89 -8.16 -13.27
N HIS A 127 -10.00 -8.34 -12.58
CA HIS A 127 -11.28 -7.71 -12.92
C HIS A 127 -11.51 -6.55 -11.96
N ALA A 128 -11.39 -5.32 -12.47
CA ALA A 128 -11.75 -4.11 -11.74
C ALA A 128 -13.13 -3.66 -12.25
N GLU A 129 -14.19 -3.87 -11.47
CA GLU A 129 -15.45 -3.18 -11.71
C GLU A 129 -15.46 -1.91 -10.83
N GLN A 130 -15.69 -0.77 -11.47
CA GLN A 130 -15.73 0.59 -10.90
C GLN A 130 -14.37 1.27 -10.70
N GLY A 131 -13.80 1.71 -11.84
CA GLY A 131 -13.30 3.08 -11.98
C GLY A 131 -12.14 3.55 -11.09
N SER A 132 -11.42 2.67 -10.40
CA SER A 132 -10.31 3.07 -9.54
C SER A 132 -8.98 2.98 -10.28
N LEU A 133 -8.33 4.14 -10.41
CA LEU A 133 -7.00 4.31 -10.97
C LEU A 133 -5.99 3.67 -10.02
N ALA A 134 -5.59 2.44 -10.32
CA ALA A 134 -4.31 1.92 -9.87
C ALA A 134 -3.21 2.71 -10.59
N ALA A 135 -2.83 3.86 -10.04
CA ALA A 135 -1.65 4.60 -10.47
C ALA A 135 -0.40 3.87 -9.98
N GLY A 136 -0.16 2.67 -10.52
CA GLY A 136 1.16 2.09 -10.54
C GLY A 136 2.05 2.99 -11.41
N LEU A 137 3.26 3.29 -10.95
CA LEU A 137 4.31 3.84 -11.81
C LEU A 137 4.49 2.90 -13.02
N ILE A 138 3.84 3.22 -14.14
CA ILE A 138 4.07 2.55 -15.41
C ILE A 138 5.05 3.44 -16.19
N ASN A 139 6.33 3.05 -16.16
CA ASN A 139 7.29 3.51 -17.16
C ASN A 139 6.95 2.84 -18.50
N GLY A 140 5.96 3.39 -19.20
CA GLY A 140 5.48 2.88 -20.50
C GLY A 140 4.19 3.57 -20.96
N ASN A 141 4.17 4.04 -22.21
CA ASN A 141 3.02 4.76 -22.80
C ASN A 141 1.73 3.92 -22.77
N VAL A 142 0.67 4.46 -22.15
CA VAL A 142 -0.66 3.83 -22.09
C VAL A 142 -1.59 4.52 -23.08
N THR A 143 -2.00 3.81 -24.13
CA THR A 143 -3.00 4.30 -25.09
C THR A 143 -4.37 3.75 -24.68
N PHE A 144 -5.32 4.63 -24.33
CA PHE A 144 -6.70 4.24 -24.07
C PHE A 144 -7.48 4.17 -25.39
N SER A 145 -7.97 2.98 -25.75
CA SER A 145 -9.04 2.84 -26.74
C SER A 145 -10.39 2.84 -26.01
N PRO A 146 -11.37 3.66 -26.44
CA PRO A 146 -12.67 3.75 -25.77
C PRO A 146 -13.51 2.46 -25.95
N PRO A 147 -14.37 2.11 -24.97
CA PRO A 147 -15.20 0.91 -25.05
C PRO A 147 -16.32 1.06 -26.09
N PRO A 148 -16.73 -0.03 -26.79
CA PRO A 148 -17.86 0.01 -27.69
C PRO A 148 -19.18 0.19 -26.92
N LEU A 149 -20.06 1.03 -27.47
CA LEU A 149 -21.37 1.36 -26.90
C LEU A 149 -22.27 0.12 -26.80
N PRO A 150 -23.10 0.00 -25.75
CA PRO A 150 -24.06 -1.11 -25.62
C PRO A 150 -25.14 -1.00 -26.68
N VAL A 151 -25.33 -2.09 -27.45
CA VAL A 151 -26.46 -2.24 -28.36
C VAL A 151 -27.76 -2.40 -27.56
N ARG A 152 -28.75 -1.56 -27.87
CA ARG A 152 -30.09 -1.62 -27.27
C ARG A 152 -30.85 -2.82 -27.87
N PRO A 153 -31.51 -3.67 -27.08
CA PRO A 153 -32.40 -4.69 -27.63
C PRO A 153 -33.64 -3.98 -28.21
N GLU A 154 -33.89 -4.17 -29.50
CA GLU A 154 -35.11 -3.73 -30.16
C GLU A 154 -36.24 -4.72 -29.80
N GLY A 155 -37.40 -4.18 -29.46
CA GLY A 155 -38.65 -4.94 -29.31
C GLY A 155 -39.37 -5.11 -30.64
#